data_AF-A0A2D6IMN5-F1
#
_entry.id   AF-A0A2D6IMN5-F1
#
_cell.length_a   1.000
_cell.length_b   1.000
_cell.length_c   1.000
_cell.angle_alpha   90.00
_cell.angle_beta   90.00
_cell.angle_gamma   90.00
#
_symmetry.space_group_name_H-M   'P 1'
#
loop_
_entity.id
_entity.type
_entity.pdbx_description
1 polymer ?
#
loop_
_entity_poly.entity_id
_entity_poly.type
_entity_poly.pdbx_seq_one_letter_code
_entity_poly.pdbx_strand_id
1 'polypeptide(L)'
;MSTKVLTVGDRSIGSGHPVFVIAEGGLNHNGSVSRAKQIIDGAVAAGADAVKFQRRNLAEVYQEKVLANPNKYEQKYQYLIPLLKEFELPAAAFVELEAYAQKKDIIFLVNPWDPVSLKEVEAQLHIPLYKVGSPDMTNDELLELLAATGKPMILSTGMSKQEEVDHAVSLMEKLGAEFALLHANNTYPAPFDEVNLKYMDALAERGVPIGYSGHERGIAVTHAAVARGATIVERHLTVDKTLDGPDHKASLDPVEFKALVVGIREITQALGTGKKIMTRAEIMNREILGKSIVAATTIPEGTSITREMLSTKSPAKGVSPQRMQEVVDLVAPRDIFPGDAITEDDLSADSILENFTGTDISWKWGPVVRVNEDFQRYLPYGPKVFEFHLSDKDLDEPLPQGSYAQELVVHAPEYMHRTYLDPSSADPDVLSVSRSTLHRAVELTKRLGESFVGTPKLIIHPGGITLEPDSDPQRLLDRFAITLAELSAKADGVELLPENLPPRPWVFGGEWVGNIFLLGEEIETFLRQHKYRMCFDTSHAALACNAATVDLADTVKRLAPFIAHLHIADGAGIGDEGLQIGEGDIDWKAVLAPLQNYTNTMVPEIWQGHLRGGRGFLQAMEHLKPYLR
;
A
#
# COMPACT_ATOMS: atom_id res chain seq x y z
N MET A 1 -19.44 -8.84 6.52
CA MET A 1 -19.18 -9.30 5.14
C MET A 1 -19.15 -10.83 5.13
N SER A 2 -19.48 -11.47 4.01
CA SER A 2 -19.42 -12.93 3.87
C SER A 2 -18.03 -13.47 4.22
N THR A 3 -17.96 -14.60 4.93
CA THR A 3 -16.72 -15.35 5.18
C THR A 3 -16.50 -16.47 4.16
N LYS A 4 -17.49 -16.78 3.31
CA LYS A 4 -17.34 -17.75 2.24
C LYS A 4 -16.53 -17.14 1.10
N VAL A 5 -15.64 -17.95 0.54
CA VAL A 5 -14.74 -17.62 -0.56
C VAL A 5 -14.94 -18.68 -1.64
N LEU A 6 -14.93 -18.26 -2.91
CA LEU A 6 -14.97 -19.14 -4.07
C LEU A 6 -13.54 -19.34 -4.58
N THR A 7 -13.13 -20.61 -4.78
CA THR A 7 -11.74 -20.94 -5.17
C THR A 7 -11.66 -21.24 -6.67
N VAL A 8 -10.73 -20.59 -7.37
CA VAL A 8 -10.53 -20.74 -8.82
C VAL A 8 -9.05 -20.92 -9.09
N GLY A 9 -8.63 -22.17 -9.28
CA GLY A 9 -7.20 -22.50 -9.28
C GLY A 9 -6.56 -22.07 -7.96
N ASP A 10 -5.49 -21.27 -8.03
CA ASP A 10 -4.80 -20.74 -6.85
C ASP A 10 -5.41 -19.43 -6.31
N ARG A 11 -6.53 -18.97 -6.89
CA ARG A 11 -7.16 -17.70 -6.52
C ARG A 11 -8.36 -17.88 -5.59
N SER A 12 -8.43 -17.03 -4.59
CA SER A 12 -9.55 -16.89 -3.67
C SER A 12 -10.39 -15.67 -4.06
N ILE A 13 -11.69 -15.86 -4.26
CA ILE A 13 -12.64 -14.82 -4.65
C ILE A 13 -13.63 -14.58 -3.51
N GLY A 14 -13.62 -13.40 -2.93
CA GLY A 14 -14.50 -13.05 -1.81
C GLY A 14 -14.03 -11.80 -1.07
N SER A 15 -14.66 -11.53 0.07
CA SER A 15 -14.28 -10.39 0.91
C SER A 15 -12.84 -10.54 1.40
N GLY A 16 -12.06 -9.46 1.38
CA GLY A 16 -10.65 -9.47 1.76
C GLY A 16 -9.67 -9.94 0.68
N HIS A 17 -10.18 -10.38 -0.47
CA HIS A 17 -9.37 -10.75 -1.63
C HIS A 17 -9.50 -9.71 -2.76
N PRO A 18 -8.52 -9.65 -3.70
CA PRO A 18 -8.63 -8.79 -4.87
C PRO A 18 -9.92 -9.05 -5.66
N VAL A 19 -10.57 -7.97 -6.12
CA VAL A 19 -11.79 -8.07 -6.94
C VAL A 19 -11.48 -8.84 -8.22
N PHE A 20 -12.24 -9.90 -8.50
CA PHE A 20 -12.08 -10.72 -9.68
C PHE A 20 -12.78 -10.10 -10.89
N VAL A 21 -12.02 -9.68 -11.90
CA VAL A 21 -12.52 -8.97 -13.08
C VAL A 21 -12.61 -9.89 -14.29
N ILE A 22 -13.81 -10.04 -14.84
CA ILE A 22 -14.14 -10.84 -16.01
C ILE A 22 -14.39 -9.92 -17.21
N ALA A 23 -13.56 -10.04 -18.24
CA ALA A 23 -13.80 -9.46 -19.55
C ALA A 23 -14.73 -10.37 -20.36
N GLU A 24 -15.98 -9.95 -20.53
CA GLU A 24 -16.96 -10.71 -21.30
C GLU A 24 -16.80 -10.43 -22.80
N GLY A 25 -16.25 -11.40 -23.53
CA GLY A 25 -16.18 -11.38 -24.99
C GLY A 25 -17.53 -11.68 -25.65
N GLY A 26 -18.38 -12.47 -24.99
CA GLY A 26 -19.76 -12.73 -25.42
C GLY A 26 -19.85 -13.08 -26.91
N LEU A 27 -20.63 -12.32 -27.67
CA LEU A 27 -20.74 -12.40 -29.13
C LEU A 27 -19.91 -11.37 -29.90
N ASN A 28 -19.12 -10.53 -29.21
CA ASN A 28 -18.36 -9.43 -29.81
C ASN A 28 -17.21 -9.89 -30.72
N HIS A 29 -17.01 -11.21 -30.85
CA HIS A 29 -16.12 -11.79 -31.84
C HIS A 29 -16.76 -11.87 -33.23
N ASN A 30 -18.09 -11.77 -33.36
CA ASN A 30 -18.85 -11.83 -34.61
C ASN A 30 -18.41 -13.00 -35.52
N GLY A 31 -18.34 -14.22 -34.98
CA GLY A 31 -17.89 -15.40 -35.72
C GLY A 31 -16.41 -15.45 -36.10
N SER A 32 -15.57 -14.50 -35.66
CA SER A 32 -14.14 -14.45 -35.97
C SER A 32 -13.25 -14.85 -34.80
N VAL A 33 -12.50 -15.94 -34.96
CA VAL A 33 -11.47 -16.37 -34.00
C VAL A 33 -10.38 -15.31 -33.83
N SER A 34 -9.99 -14.62 -34.90
CA SER A 34 -9.00 -13.54 -34.84
C SER A 34 -9.49 -12.38 -33.96
N ARG A 35 -10.76 -12.00 -34.08
CA ARG A 35 -11.36 -10.96 -33.23
C ARG A 35 -11.48 -11.40 -31.78
N ALA A 36 -11.86 -12.65 -31.53
CA ALA A 36 -11.85 -13.22 -30.18
C ALA A 36 -10.45 -13.13 -29.54
N LYS A 37 -9.37 -13.42 -30.28
CA LYS A 37 -7.99 -13.23 -29.79
C LYS A 37 -7.65 -11.78 -29.48
N GLN A 38 -8.12 -10.83 -30.28
CA GLN A 38 -7.95 -9.39 -29.99
C GLN A 38 -8.69 -8.96 -28.71
N ILE A 39 -9.86 -9.53 -28.42
CA ILE A 39 -10.57 -9.32 -27.16
C ILE A 39 -9.73 -9.87 -25.99
N ILE A 40 -9.15 -11.07 -26.14
CA ILE A 40 -8.23 -11.65 -25.14
C ILE A 40 -7.03 -10.73 -24.91
N ASP A 41 -6.40 -10.20 -25.97
CA ASP A 41 -5.29 -9.26 -25.86
C ASP A 41 -5.69 -7.98 -25.12
N GLY A 42 -6.89 -7.44 -25.40
CA GLY A 42 -7.43 -6.28 -24.68
C GLY A 42 -7.66 -6.54 -23.19
N ALA A 43 -8.18 -7.73 -22.84
CA ALA A 43 -8.39 -8.14 -21.45
C ALA A 43 -7.06 -8.25 -20.69
N VAL A 44 -6.05 -8.89 -21.30
CA VAL A 44 -4.71 -9.03 -20.73
C VAL A 44 -4.03 -7.68 -20.55
N ALA A 45 -4.07 -6.81 -21.57
CA ALA A 45 -3.47 -5.47 -21.50
C ALA A 45 -4.13 -4.56 -20.45
N ALA A 46 -5.39 -4.83 -20.11
CA ALA A 46 -6.12 -4.14 -19.06
C ALA A 46 -5.84 -4.70 -17.65
N GLY A 47 -5.26 -5.90 -17.53
CA GLY A 47 -5.06 -6.59 -16.25
C GLY A 47 -6.32 -7.30 -15.73
N ALA A 48 -7.19 -7.77 -16.63
CA ALA A 48 -8.33 -8.60 -16.27
C ALA A 48 -7.87 -9.97 -15.73
N ASP A 49 -8.69 -10.57 -14.87
CA ASP A 49 -8.37 -11.86 -14.25
C ASP A 49 -8.86 -13.04 -15.10
N ALA A 50 -9.96 -12.85 -15.82
CA ALA A 50 -10.51 -13.83 -16.74
C ALA A 50 -11.08 -13.18 -18.01
N VAL A 51 -11.14 -13.97 -19.08
CA VAL A 51 -11.89 -13.68 -20.30
C VAL A 51 -12.94 -14.76 -20.52
N LYS A 52 -14.16 -14.35 -20.85
CA LYS A 52 -15.31 -15.24 -20.99
C LYS A 52 -15.96 -15.17 -22.37
N PHE A 53 -16.38 -16.32 -22.88
CA PHE A 53 -17.18 -16.46 -24.10
C PHE A 53 -18.44 -17.30 -23.84
N GLN A 54 -19.33 -17.36 -24.82
CA GLN A 54 -20.60 -18.09 -24.72
C GLN A 54 -20.64 -19.21 -25.76
N ARG A 55 -21.15 -20.39 -25.37
CA ARG A 55 -21.36 -21.53 -26.26
C ARG A 55 -22.82 -21.97 -26.19
N ARG A 56 -23.46 -22.07 -27.36
CA ARG A 56 -24.88 -22.43 -27.49
C ARG A 56 -25.11 -23.41 -28.64
N ASN A 57 -25.88 -24.44 -28.36
CA ASN A 57 -26.57 -25.19 -29.40
C ASN A 57 -27.93 -24.53 -29.62
N LEU A 58 -28.07 -23.82 -30.74
CA LEU A 58 -29.29 -23.04 -31.00
C LEU A 58 -30.56 -23.91 -31.02
N ALA A 59 -30.47 -25.17 -31.44
CA ALA A 59 -31.62 -26.08 -31.49
C ALA A 59 -32.08 -26.53 -30.09
N GLU A 60 -31.17 -26.53 -29.10
CA GLU A 60 -31.50 -26.81 -27.70
C GLU A 60 -32.04 -25.56 -27.00
N VAL A 61 -31.51 -24.38 -27.33
CA VAL A 61 -31.88 -23.11 -26.67
C VAL A 61 -33.19 -22.51 -27.20
N TYR A 62 -33.48 -22.67 -28.51
CA TYR A 62 -34.64 -22.05 -29.15
C TYR A 62 -35.52 -23.07 -29.85
N GLN A 63 -36.85 -22.85 -29.77
CA GLN A 63 -37.84 -23.65 -30.47
C GLN A 63 -37.57 -23.68 -31.99
N GLU A 64 -37.64 -24.86 -32.60
CA GLU A 64 -37.37 -25.09 -34.03
C GLU A 64 -38.11 -24.10 -34.95
N LYS A 65 -39.40 -23.85 -34.68
CA LYS A 65 -40.23 -22.90 -35.44
C LYS A 65 -39.71 -21.45 -35.42
N VAL A 66 -39.08 -21.02 -34.32
CA VAL A 66 -38.47 -19.69 -34.18
C VAL A 66 -37.19 -19.62 -35.00
N LEU A 67 -36.36 -20.68 -34.93
CA LEU A 67 -35.14 -20.78 -35.74
C LEU A 67 -35.43 -20.84 -37.23
N ALA A 68 -36.49 -21.55 -37.64
CA ALA A 68 -36.87 -21.71 -39.04
C ALA A 68 -37.37 -20.40 -39.66
N ASN A 69 -38.13 -19.59 -38.92
CA ASN A 69 -38.63 -18.31 -39.42
C ASN A 69 -38.80 -17.26 -38.28
N PRO A 70 -37.71 -16.57 -37.89
CA PRO A 70 -37.77 -15.58 -36.81
C PRO A 70 -38.68 -14.38 -37.16
N ASN A 71 -38.90 -14.09 -38.44
CA ASN A 71 -39.76 -13.00 -38.93
C ASN A 71 -41.26 -13.17 -38.61
N LYS A 72 -41.69 -14.37 -38.19
CA LYS A 72 -43.05 -14.61 -37.71
C LYS A 72 -43.25 -14.27 -36.23
N TYR A 73 -42.18 -13.91 -35.52
CA TYR A 73 -42.17 -13.63 -34.09
C TYR A 73 -41.84 -12.14 -33.82
N GLU A 74 -41.73 -11.77 -32.55
CA GLU A 74 -41.42 -10.42 -32.09
C GLU A 74 -40.12 -9.88 -32.69
N GLN A 75 -40.04 -8.56 -32.91
CA GLN A 75 -38.90 -7.89 -33.54
C GLN A 75 -37.53 -8.28 -32.96
N LYS A 76 -37.47 -8.56 -31.64
CA LYS A 76 -36.25 -9.02 -30.97
C LYS A 76 -35.72 -10.34 -31.54
N TYR A 77 -36.60 -11.30 -31.85
CA TYR A 77 -36.19 -12.57 -32.48
C TYR A 77 -35.72 -12.36 -33.93
N GLN A 78 -36.37 -11.45 -34.66
CA GLN A 78 -35.99 -11.09 -36.04
C GLN A 78 -34.57 -10.53 -36.11
N TYR A 79 -34.18 -9.76 -35.11
CA TYR A 79 -32.83 -9.20 -34.99
C TYR A 79 -31.82 -10.21 -34.44
N LEU A 80 -32.12 -10.88 -33.33
CA LEU A 80 -31.15 -11.69 -32.59
C LEU A 80 -30.82 -13.02 -33.29
N ILE A 81 -31.82 -13.78 -33.75
CA ILE A 81 -31.60 -15.14 -34.26
C ILE A 81 -30.66 -15.18 -35.47
N PRO A 82 -30.75 -14.29 -36.47
CA PRO A 82 -29.79 -14.25 -37.56
C PRO A 82 -28.35 -14.01 -37.09
N LEU A 83 -28.15 -13.06 -36.18
CA LEU A 83 -26.82 -12.74 -35.62
C LEU A 83 -26.24 -13.92 -34.85
N LEU A 84 -27.06 -14.63 -34.06
CA LEU A 84 -26.61 -15.85 -33.37
C LEU A 84 -26.13 -16.92 -34.35
N LYS A 85 -26.87 -17.16 -35.44
CA LYS A 85 -26.47 -18.13 -36.47
C LYS A 85 -25.18 -17.74 -37.18
N GLU A 86 -24.96 -16.45 -37.38
CA GLU A 86 -23.78 -15.92 -38.06
C GLU A 86 -22.55 -15.92 -37.14
N PHE A 87 -22.74 -15.57 -35.86
CA PHE A 87 -21.63 -15.27 -34.96
C PHE A 87 -21.16 -16.45 -34.13
N GLU A 88 -21.95 -17.52 -34.00
CA GLU A 88 -21.56 -18.71 -33.22
C GLU A 88 -20.27 -19.33 -33.76
N LEU A 89 -19.28 -19.51 -32.88
CA LEU A 89 -18.02 -20.16 -33.24
C LEU A 89 -18.16 -21.69 -33.18
N PRO A 90 -17.44 -22.44 -34.03
CA PRO A 90 -17.39 -23.89 -33.92
C PRO A 90 -16.63 -24.32 -32.65
N ALA A 91 -16.92 -25.50 -32.11
CA ALA A 91 -16.27 -26.02 -30.89
C ALA A 91 -14.72 -26.00 -30.95
N ALA A 92 -14.14 -26.34 -32.11
CA ALA A 92 -12.69 -26.31 -32.34
C ALA A 92 -12.05 -24.91 -32.15
N ALA A 93 -12.81 -23.84 -32.37
CA ALA A 93 -12.33 -22.48 -32.13
C ALA A 93 -12.13 -22.20 -30.63
N PHE A 94 -12.98 -22.75 -29.76
CA PHE A 94 -12.83 -22.55 -28.32
C PHE A 94 -11.58 -23.25 -27.77
N VAL A 95 -11.20 -24.41 -28.32
CA VAL A 95 -9.93 -25.08 -28.00
C VAL A 95 -8.74 -24.21 -28.40
N GLU A 96 -8.81 -23.57 -29.59
CA GLU A 96 -7.78 -22.63 -30.05
C GLU A 96 -7.69 -21.39 -29.15
N LEU A 97 -8.83 -20.86 -28.71
CA LEU A 97 -8.90 -19.69 -27.84
C LEU A 97 -8.41 -19.98 -26.42
N GLU A 98 -8.74 -21.16 -25.86
CA GLU A 98 -8.20 -21.60 -24.57
C GLU A 98 -6.67 -21.68 -24.63
N ALA A 99 -6.11 -22.35 -25.66
CA ALA A 99 -4.67 -22.44 -25.84
C ALA A 99 -4.00 -21.07 -26.03
N TYR A 100 -4.71 -20.10 -26.62
CA TYR A 100 -4.22 -18.73 -26.75
C TYR A 100 -4.24 -17.99 -25.40
N ALA A 101 -5.32 -18.10 -24.63
CA ALA A 101 -5.46 -17.51 -23.31
C ALA A 101 -4.41 -18.07 -22.32
N GLN A 102 -4.15 -19.39 -22.35
CA GLN A 102 -3.11 -20.03 -21.55
C GLN A 102 -1.71 -19.43 -21.83
N LYS A 103 -1.37 -19.17 -23.10
CA LYS A 103 -0.09 -18.52 -23.46
C LYS A 103 0.02 -17.08 -22.98
N LYS A 104 -1.12 -16.45 -22.67
CA LYS A 104 -1.22 -15.06 -22.21
C LYS A 104 -1.43 -14.95 -20.71
N ASP A 105 -1.44 -16.08 -20.00
CA ASP A 105 -1.62 -16.17 -18.55
C ASP A 105 -2.93 -15.50 -18.06
N ILE A 106 -4.04 -15.77 -18.77
CA ILE A 106 -5.39 -15.32 -18.37
C ILE A 106 -6.35 -16.50 -18.27
N ILE A 107 -7.22 -16.49 -17.27
CA ILE A 107 -8.22 -17.55 -17.08
C ILE A 107 -9.22 -17.50 -18.24
N PHE A 108 -9.39 -18.63 -18.92
CA PHE A 108 -10.35 -18.80 -20.00
C PHE A 108 -11.64 -19.42 -19.49
N LEU A 109 -12.77 -18.77 -19.77
CA LEU A 109 -14.10 -19.23 -19.37
C LEU A 109 -15.02 -19.36 -20.57
N VAL A 110 -15.91 -20.35 -20.53
CA VAL A 110 -17.02 -20.50 -21.47
C VAL A 110 -18.29 -20.76 -20.67
N ASN A 111 -19.34 -19.97 -20.94
CA ASN A 111 -20.68 -20.25 -20.41
C ASN A 111 -21.43 -21.17 -21.40
N PRO A 112 -21.69 -22.44 -21.05
CA PRO A 112 -22.59 -23.31 -21.81
C PRO A 112 -24.06 -22.99 -21.47
N TRP A 113 -24.88 -22.75 -22.50
CA TRP A 113 -26.30 -22.41 -22.32
C TRP A 113 -27.25 -23.62 -22.34
N ASP A 114 -26.74 -24.81 -22.60
CA ASP A 114 -27.55 -26.00 -22.80
C ASP A 114 -26.73 -27.29 -22.55
N PRO A 115 -27.38 -28.45 -22.33
CA PRO A 115 -26.70 -29.71 -22.05
C PRO A 115 -25.72 -30.17 -23.14
N VAL A 116 -25.98 -29.87 -24.42
CA VAL A 116 -25.08 -30.24 -25.52
C VAL A 116 -23.81 -29.40 -25.47
N SER A 117 -23.96 -28.09 -25.30
CA SER A 117 -22.83 -27.17 -25.11
C SER A 117 -22.02 -27.50 -23.86
N LEU A 118 -22.67 -27.86 -22.75
CA LEU A 118 -22.00 -28.30 -21.53
C LEU A 118 -21.13 -29.53 -21.78
N LYS A 119 -21.68 -30.55 -22.47
CA LYS A 119 -20.94 -31.75 -22.82
C LYS A 119 -19.74 -31.45 -23.73
N GLU A 120 -19.89 -30.54 -24.68
CA GLU A 120 -18.78 -30.10 -25.54
C GLU A 120 -17.69 -29.40 -24.74
N VAL A 121 -18.07 -28.47 -23.85
CA VAL A 121 -17.14 -27.74 -22.97
C VAL A 121 -16.36 -28.72 -22.09
N GLU A 122 -17.03 -29.64 -21.39
CA GLU A 122 -16.37 -30.61 -20.51
C GLU A 122 -15.47 -31.61 -21.26
N ALA A 123 -15.81 -31.92 -22.51
CA ALA A 123 -15.02 -32.85 -23.31
C ALA A 123 -13.76 -32.22 -23.92
N GLN A 124 -13.74 -30.90 -24.12
CA GLN A 124 -12.73 -30.24 -24.95
C GLN A 124 -11.92 -29.15 -24.22
N LEU A 125 -12.46 -28.58 -23.14
CA LEU A 125 -11.90 -27.43 -22.45
C LEU A 125 -11.62 -27.73 -20.98
N HIS A 126 -10.67 -27.01 -20.39
CA HIS A 126 -10.23 -27.13 -19.01
C HIS A 126 -10.59 -25.88 -18.21
N ILE A 127 -11.86 -25.44 -18.31
CA ILE A 127 -12.32 -24.26 -17.59
C ILE A 127 -12.46 -24.54 -16.09
N PRO A 128 -12.01 -23.62 -15.21
CA PRO A 128 -11.97 -23.85 -13.76
C PRO A 128 -13.28 -23.52 -13.02
N LEU A 129 -14.19 -22.78 -13.65
CA LEU A 129 -15.49 -22.39 -13.08
C LEU A 129 -16.52 -22.16 -14.18
N TYR A 130 -17.79 -22.20 -13.82
CA TYR A 130 -18.88 -21.78 -14.71
C TYR A 130 -19.39 -20.39 -14.37
N LYS A 131 -19.64 -19.60 -15.40
CA LYS A 131 -20.51 -18.44 -15.30
C LYS A 131 -21.89 -18.85 -15.81
N VAL A 132 -22.94 -18.71 -15.00
CA VAL A 132 -24.33 -18.93 -15.45
C VAL A 132 -24.96 -17.59 -15.78
N GLY A 133 -25.44 -17.43 -17.01
CA GLY A 133 -26.12 -16.22 -17.46
C GLY A 133 -27.47 -16.03 -16.77
N SER A 134 -27.92 -14.78 -16.65
CA SER A 134 -29.23 -14.43 -16.11
C SER A 134 -30.42 -15.24 -16.70
N PRO A 135 -30.46 -15.56 -18.02
CA PRO A 135 -31.55 -16.38 -18.58
C PRO A 135 -31.69 -17.77 -17.96
N ASP A 136 -30.58 -18.34 -17.46
CA ASP A 136 -30.50 -19.71 -16.95
C ASP A 136 -30.53 -19.79 -15.42
N MET A 137 -30.67 -18.64 -14.73
CA MET A 137 -30.84 -18.60 -13.26
C MET A 137 -32.04 -19.45 -12.80
N THR A 138 -33.10 -19.52 -13.60
CA THR A 138 -34.32 -20.29 -13.31
C THR A 138 -34.36 -21.65 -13.99
N ASN A 139 -33.24 -22.07 -14.60
CA ASN A 139 -33.12 -23.32 -15.33
C ASN A 139 -32.54 -24.42 -14.42
N ASP A 140 -33.38 -24.95 -13.53
CA ASP A 140 -32.97 -25.96 -12.53
C ASP A 140 -32.26 -27.15 -13.18
N GLU A 141 -32.71 -27.62 -14.35
CA GLU A 141 -32.09 -28.75 -15.06
C GLU A 141 -30.64 -28.46 -15.44
N LEU A 142 -30.37 -27.28 -16.02
CA LEU A 142 -29.00 -26.90 -16.36
C LEU A 142 -28.16 -26.66 -15.10
N LEU A 143 -28.73 -26.04 -14.07
CA LEU A 143 -28.04 -25.80 -12.79
C LEU A 143 -27.64 -27.11 -12.10
N GLU A 144 -28.50 -28.12 -12.10
CA GLU A 144 -28.19 -29.46 -11.57
C GLU A 144 -27.06 -30.12 -12.35
N LEU A 145 -27.08 -30.04 -13.69
CA LEU A 145 -26.03 -30.58 -14.54
C LEU A 145 -24.68 -29.90 -14.31
N LEU A 146 -24.67 -28.57 -14.17
CA LEU A 146 -23.46 -27.80 -13.87
C LEU A 146 -22.92 -28.14 -12.48
N ALA A 147 -23.78 -28.19 -11.47
CA ALA A 147 -23.39 -28.55 -10.10
C ALA A 147 -22.80 -29.97 -10.03
N ALA A 148 -23.33 -30.93 -10.80
CA ALA A 148 -22.85 -32.31 -10.83
C ALA A 148 -21.40 -32.46 -11.32
N THR A 149 -20.85 -31.45 -12.02
CA THR A 149 -19.44 -31.43 -12.41
C THR A 149 -18.49 -31.15 -11.24
N GLY A 150 -19.01 -30.62 -10.12
CA GLY A 150 -18.22 -30.21 -8.94
C GLY A 150 -17.45 -28.91 -9.12
N LYS A 151 -17.57 -28.21 -10.25
CA LYS A 151 -16.92 -26.91 -10.47
C LYS A 151 -17.70 -25.76 -9.81
N PRO A 152 -17.03 -24.73 -9.28
CA PRO A 152 -17.68 -23.55 -8.72
C PRO A 152 -18.44 -22.75 -9.78
N MET A 153 -19.44 -21.99 -9.34
CA MET A 153 -20.35 -21.25 -10.23
C MET A 153 -20.51 -19.77 -9.87
N ILE A 154 -20.69 -18.93 -10.88
CA ILE A 154 -21.03 -17.51 -10.74
C ILE A 154 -22.37 -17.25 -11.42
N LEU A 155 -23.44 -17.06 -10.66
CA LEU A 155 -24.80 -16.91 -11.18
C LEU A 155 -25.16 -15.43 -11.28
N SER A 156 -25.63 -14.96 -12.44
CA SER A 156 -26.20 -13.62 -12.57
C SER A 156 -27.68 -13.63 -12.23
N THR A 157 -28.15 -12.64 -11.46
CA THR A 157 -29.51 -12.60 -10.91
C THR A 157 -30.47 -11.68 -11.67
N GLY A 158 -30.06 -11.15 -12.82
CA GLY A 158 -30.94 -10.28 -13.61
C GLY A 158 -32.07 -11.08 -14.25
N MET A 159 -33.15 -10.41 -14.67
CA MET A 159 -34.38 -11.04 -15.19
C MET A 159 -35.11 -11.97 -14.19
N SER A 160 -34.68 -12.05 -12.94
CA SER A 160 -35.30 -12.88 -11.90
C SER A 160 -36.03 -12.05 -10.84
N LYS A 161 -37.13 -12.60 -10.34
CA LYS A 161 -37.81 -12.13 -9.13
C LYS A 161 -37.05 -12.57 -7.89
N GLN A 162 -37.33 -11.92 -6.76
CA GLN A 162 -36.72 -12.28 -5.47
C GLN A 162 -36.94 -13.76 -5.12
N GLU A 163 -38.15 -14.27 -5.28
CA GLU A 163 -38.50 -15.68 -5.00
C GLU A 163 -37.69 -16.66 -5.86
N GLU A 164 -37.40 -16.31 -7.12
CA GLU A 164 -36.62 -17.12 -8.05
C GLU A 164 -35.13 -17.13 -7.66
N VAL A 165 -34.61 -15.98 -7.20
CA VAL A 165 -33.26 -15.89 -6.64
C VAL A 165 -33.13 -16.76 -5.39
N ASP A 166 -34.09 -16.68 -4.47
CA ASP A 166 -34.07 -17.46 -3.23
C ASP A 166 -34.21 -18.97 -3.51
N HIS A 167 -35.00 -19.36 -4.51
CA HIS A 167 -35.11 -20.75 -4.98
C HIS A 167 -33.78 -21.27 -5.52
N ALA A 168 -33.15 -20.54 -6.44
CA ALA A 168 -31.87 -20.94 -7.02
C ALA A 168 -30.76 -21.04 -5.96
N VAL A 169 -30.71 -20.10 -5.00
CA VAL A 169 -29.79 -20.19 -3.85
C VAL A 169 -30.05 -21.47 -3.05
N SER A 170 -31.31 -21.76 -2.72
CA SER A 170 -31.69 -22.96 -1.98
C SER A 170 -31.31 -24.24 -2.73
N LEU A 171 -31.46 -24.24 -4.06
CA LEU A 171 -31.05 -25.35 -4.92
C LEU A 171 -29.53 -25.54 -4.89
N MET A 172 -28.75 -24.47 -5.05
CA MET A 172 -27.28 -24.55 -5.00
C MET A 172 -26.77 -25.07 -3.65
N GLU A 173 -27.36 -24.61 -2.55
CA GLU A 173 -27.04 -25.09 -1.21
C GLU A 173 -27.40 -26.57 -1.03
N LYS A 174 -28.57 -27.00 -1.51
CA LYS A 174 -29.00 -28.41 -1.48
C LYS A 174 -28.08 -29.31 -2.28
N LEU A 175 -27.57 -28.83 -3.41
CA LEU A 175 -26.62 -29.55 -4.26
C LEU A 175 -25.19 -29.52 -3.70
N GLY A 176 -24.92 -28.74 -2.65
CA GLY A 176 -23.58 -28.57 -2.09
C GLY A 176 -22.63 -27.83 -3.03
N ALA A 177 -23.16 -27.03 -3.96
CA ALA A 177 -22.36 -26.29 -4.92
C ALA A 177 -21.66 -25.08 -4.28
N GLU A 178 -20.43 -24.82 -4.70
CA GLU A 178 -19.76 -23.54 -4.42
C GLU A 178 -20.24 -22.49 -5.43
N PHE A 179 -20.76 -21.36 -4.94
CA PHE A 179 -21.28 -20.35 -5.83
C PHE A 179 -21.13 -18.90 -5.34
N ALA A 180 -21.20 -17.98 -6.30
CA ALA A 180 -21.29 -16.54 -6.10
C ALA A 180 -22.49 -15.96 -6.87
N LEU A 181 -22.96 -14.79 -6.45
CA LEU A 181 -24.10 -14.10 -7.08
C LEU A 181 -23.67 -12.76 -7.66
N LEU A 182 -24.03 -12.49 -8.92
CA LEU A 182 -23.85 -11.18 -9.53
C LEU A 182 -25.18 -10.47 -9.69
N HIS A 183 -25.29 -9.27 -9.10
CA HIS A 183 -26.34 -8.34 -9.45
C HIS A 183 -26.21 -7.93 -10.92
N ALA A 184 -27.31 -7.91 -11.65
CA ALA A 184 -27.33 -7.55 -13.07
C ALA A 184 -28.66 -6.91 -13.48
N ASN A 185 -28.61 -5.90 -14.33
CA ASN A 185 -29.76 -5.44 -15.12
C ASN A 185 -29.48 -5.78 -16.59
N ASN A 186 -30.25 -6.71 -17.18
CA ASN A 186 -30.04 -7.21 -18.55
C ASN A 186 -30.75 -6.36 -19.61
N THR A 187 -30.50 -5.06 -19.58
CA THR A 187 -30.82 -4.13 -20.67
C THR A 187 -29.51 -3.61 -21.26
N TYR A 188 -29.41 -3.49 -22.59
CA TYR A 188 -28.14 -3.30 -23.29
C TYR A 188 -28.24 -2.05 -24.21
N PRO A 189 -27.79 -0.87 -23.77
CA PRO A 189 -27.21 -0.57 -22.46
C PRO A 189 -28.26 -0.35 -21.36
N ALA A 190 -27.86 -0.60 -20.11
CA ALA A 190 -28.72 -0.43 -18.95
C ALA A 190 -28.89 1.05 -18.58
N PRO A 191 -30.12 1.55 -18.40
CA PRO A 191 -30.36 2.91 -17.95
C PRO A 191 -30.01 3.02 -16.45
N PHE A 192 -29.35 4.12 -16.07
CA PHE A 192 -28.73 4.25 -14.74
C PHE A 192 -29.72 4.18 -13.58
N ASP A 193 -30.93 4.69 -13.77
CA ASP A 193 -32.02 4.70 -12.80
C ASP A 193 -32.65 3.33 -12.57
N GLU A 194 -32.43 2.37 -13.48
CA GLU A 194 -32.91 0.99 -13.34
C GLU A 194 -31.83 0.02 -12.85
N VAL A 195 -30.56 0.45 -12.69
CA VAL A 195 -29.48 -0.45 -12.25
C VAL A 195 -29.74 -0.98 -10.85
N ASN A 196 -30.17 -0.14 -9.91
CA ASN A 196 -30.49 -0.55 -8.52
C ASN A 196 -29.32 -1.24 -7.76
N LEU A 197 -28.15 -0.59 -7.65
CA LEU A 197 -26.98 -1.14 -6.92
C LEU A 197 -27.25 -1.47 -5.44
N LYS A 198 -28.30 -0.90 -4.82
CA LYS A 198 -28.69 -1.24 -3.44
C LYS A 198 -29.13 -2.69 -3.30
N TYR A 199 -29.54 -3.36 -4.39
CA TYR A 199 -29.91 -4.77 -4.34
C TYR A 199 -28.73 -5.68 -3.98
N MET A 200 -27.48 -5.26 -4.25
CA MET A 200 -26.29 -6.00 -3.83
C MET A 200 -26.21 -6.15 -2.31
N ASP A 201 -26.67 -5.16 -1.54
CA ASP A 201 -26.71 -5.24 -0.08
C ASP A 201 -27.65 -6.37 0.37
N ALA A 202 -28.82 -6.48 -0.28
CA ALA A 202 -29.74 -7.57 -0.02
C ALA A 202 -29.10 -8.91 -0.41
N LEU A 203 -28.50 -9.03 -1.60
CA LEU A 203 -27.80 -10.26 -2.01
C LEU A 203 -26.71 -10.67 -1.01
N ALA A 204 -26.02 -9.71 -0.40
CA ALA A 204 -24.97 -10.00 0.59
C ALA A 204 -25.46 -10.71 1.86
N GLU A 205 -26.76 -10.62 2.18
CA GLU A 205 -27.37 -11.37 3.30
C GLU A 205 -27.29 -12.89 3.13
N ARG A 206 -27.02 -13.38 1.90
CA ARG A 206 -26.93 -14.82 1.59
C ARG A 206 -25.58 -15.43 1.98
N GLY A 207 -24.64 -14.60 2.43
CA GLY A 207 -23.35 -15.08 2.94
C GLY A 207 -22.50 -15.80 1.90
N VAL A 208 -22.64 -15.45 0.61
CA VAL A 208 -21.79 -15.89 -0.50
C VAL A 208 -21.08 -14.68 -1.12
N PRO A 209 -20.00 -14.85 -1.89
CA PRO A 209 -19.39 -13.76 -2.64
C PRO A 209 -20.43 -13.08 -3.54
N ILE A 210 -20.51 -11.75 -3.44
CA ILE A 210 -21.39 -10.92 -4.25
C ILE A 210 -20.56 -10.12 -5.23
N GLY A 211 -21.07 -9.96 -6.44
CA GLY A 211 -20.47 -9.13 -7.46
C GLY A 211 -21.49 -8.40 -8.32
N TYR A 212 -21.01 -7.87 -9.45
CA TYR A 212 -21.78 -7.04 -10.36
C TYR A 212 -21.48 -7.40 -11.82
N SER A 213 -22.53 -7.65 -12.59
CA SER A 213 -22.47 -7.86 -14.05
C SER A 213 -23.12 -6.66 -14.73
N GLY A 214 -22.28 -5.76 -15.24
CA GLY A 214 -22.72 -4.46 -15.74
C GLY A 214 -22.96 -4.42 -17.26
N HIS A 215 -24.04 -3.73 -17.64
CA HIS A 215 -24.40 -3.46 -19.03
C HIS A 215 -24.67 -1.96 -19.26
N GLU A 216 -24.35 -1.12 -18.28
CA GLU A 216 -24.54 0.33 -18.35
C GLU A 216 -23.49 1.04 -19.22
N ARG A 217 -23.69 2.32 -19.51
CA ARG A 217 -22.68 3.13 -20.22
C ARG A 217 -21.58 3.59 -19.25
N GLY A 218 -20.33 3.55 -19.70
CA GLY A 218 -19.18 3.96 -18.90
C GLY A 218 -18.89 3.04 -17.72
N ILE A 219 -18.03 3.52 -16.80
CA ILE A 219 -17.41 2.71 -15.74
C ILE A 219 -17.82 3.12 -14.32
N ALA A 220 -18.44 4.29 -14.15
CA ALA A 220 -18.72 4.88 -12.83
C ALA A 220 -19.62 4.00 -11.95
N VAL A 221 -20.65 3.37 -12.54
CA VAL A 221 -21.57 2.47 -11.81
C VAL A 221 -20.85 1.20 -11.37
N THR A 222 -19.97 0.65 -12.21
CA THR A 222 -19.17 -0.53 -11.86
C THR A 222 -18.18 -0.22 -10.73
N HIS A 223 -17.53 0.95 -10.76
CA HIS A 223 -16.70 1.43 -9.65
C HIS A 223 -17.51 1.60 -8.35
N ALA A 224 -18.73 2.16 -8.45
CA ALA A 224 -19.64 2.27 -7.31
C ALA A 224 -20.06 0.89 -6.76
N ALA A 225 -20.23 -0.12 -7.62
CA ALA A 225 -20.52 -1.49 -7.18
C ALA A 225 -19.35 -2.07 -6.37
N VAL A 226 -18.10 -1.85 -6.79
CA VAL A 226 -16.91 -2.26 -6.02
C VAL A 226 -16.83 -1.53 -4.68
N ALA A 227 -17.05 -0.21 -4.66
CA ALA A 227 -17.10 0.55 -3.42
C ALA A 227 -18.22 0.08 -2.46
N ARG A 228 -19.25 -0.61 -2.98
CA ARG A 228 -20.33 -1.25 -2.20
C ARG A 228 -20.06 -2.73 -1.87
N GLY A 229 -18.87 -3.24 -2.16
CA GLY A 229 -18.47 -4.59 -1.78
C GLY A 229 -18.62 -5.66 -2.86
N ALA A 230 -18.73 -5.29 -4.16
CA ALA A 230 -18.56 -6.27 -5.23
C ALA A 230 -17.15 -6.88 -5.17
N THR A 231 -17.09 -8.19 -5.06
CA THR A 231 -15.87 -9.02 -5.08
C THR A 231 -15.62 -9.63 -6.46
N ILE A 232 -16.60 -9.56 -7.35
CA ILE A 232 -16.55 -10.00 -8.75
C ILE A 232 -17.15 -8.91 -9.62
N VAL A 233 -16.50 -8.59 -10.74
CA VAL A 233 -17.00 -7.65 -11.74
C VAL A 233 -16.98 -8.30 -13.11
N GLU A 234 -18.09 -8.27 -13.83
CA GLU A 234 -18.19 -8.68 -15.22
C GLU A 234 -18.65 -7.49 -16.08
N ARG A 235 -17.90 -7.20 -17.14
CA ARG A 235 -18.24 -6.19 -18.15
C ARG A 235 -17.91 -6.71 -19.54
N HIS A 236 -18.78 -6.41 -20.51
CA HIS A 236 -18.49 -6.74 -21.91
C HIS A 236 -17.31 -5.93 -22.45
N LEU A 237 -16.43 -6.59 -23.21
CA LEU A 237 -15.30 -6.00 -23.91
C LEU A 237 -15.47 -6.17 -25.42
N THR A 238 -15.25 -5.09 -26.17
CA THR A 238 -15.24 -5.10 -27.63
C THR A 238 -13.96 -4.48 -28.16
N VAL A 239 -13.54 -4.86 -29.36
CA VAL A 239 -12.46 -4.17 -30.09
C VAL A 239 -12.94 -2.86 -30.72
N ASP A 240 -14.24 -2.77 -31.02
CA ASP A 240 -14.88 -1.62 -31.67
C ASP A 240 -16.38 -1.61 -31.32
N LYS A 241 -16.88 -0.46 -30.86
CA LYS A 241 -18.29 -0.28 -30.46
C LYS A 241 -19.24 -0.05 -31.63
N THR A 242 -18.70 0.22 -32.82
CA THR A 242 -19.46 0.52 -34.04
C THR A 242 -19.82 -0.73 -34.86
N LEU A 243 -19.24 -1.88 -34.52
CA LEU A 243 -19.54 -3.17 -35.14
C LEU A 243 -21.01 -3.58 -34.92
N ASP A 244 -21.54 -4.35 -35.86
CA ASP A 244 -22.89 -4.89 -35.76
C ASP A 244 -22.98 -6.01 -34.74
N GLY A 245 -24.00 -6.02 -33.91
CA GLY A 245 -24.17 -7.01 -32.85
C GLY A 245 -24.93 -6.44 -31.65
N PRO A 246 -25.53 -7.32 -30.84
CA PRO A 246 -26.41 -6.90 -29.75
C PRO A 246 -25.66 -6.17 -28.63
N ASP A 247 -24.39 -6.51 -28.40
CA ASP A 247 -23.69 -6.14 -27.16
C ASP A 247 -22.64 -5.04 -27.34
N HIS A 248 -22.19 -4.76 -28.57
CA HIS A 248 -21.09 -3.80 -28.83
C HIS A 248 -21.36 -2.41 -28.23
N LYS A 249 -22.61 -1.94 -28.26
CA LYS A 249 -23.00 -0.62 -27.72
C LYS A 249 -22.98 -0.53 -26.20
N ALA A 250 -23.12 -1.66 -25.51
CA ALA A 250 -23.05 -1.76 -24.04
C ALA A 250 -21.64 -2.15 -23.55
N SER A 251 -20.77 -2.57 -24.47
CA SER A 251 -19.40 -2.99 -24.20
C SER A 251 -18.47 -1.80 -23.95
N LEU A 252 -17.39 -2.06 -23.22
CA LEU A 252 -16.25 -1.18 -23.11
C LEU A 252 -15.24 -1.49 -24.23
N ASP A 253 -14.51 -0.49 -24.70
CA ASP A 253 -13.32 -0.71 -25.52
C ASP A 253 -12.08 -1.00 -24.63
N PRO A 254 -10.93 -1.39 -25.19
CA PRO A 254 -9.76 -1.75 -24.39
C PRO A 254 -9.22 -0.61 -23.50
N VAL A 255 -9.38 0.66 -23.91
CA VAL A 255 -8.91 1.81 -23.13
C VAL A 255 -9.82 2.02 -21.93
N GLU A 256 -11.13 2.01 -22.14
CA GLU A 256 -12.12 2.12 -21.07
C GLU A 256 -12.07 0.93 -20.11
N PHE A 257 -11.85 -0.28 -20.61
CA PHE A 257 -11.73 -1.48 -19.78
C PHE A 257 -10.46 -1.44 -18.92
N LYS A 258 -9.34 -0.95 -19.45
CA LYS A 258 -8.14 -0.69 -18.64
C LYS A 258 -8.40 0.36 -17.56
N ALA A 259 -9.07 1.46 -17.90
CA ALA A 259 -9.45 2.49 -16.92
C ALA A 259 -10.38 1.92 -15.83
N LEU A 260 -11.29 1.01 -16.20
CA LEU A 260 -12.11 0.28 -15.24
C LEU A 260 -11.24 -0.51 -14.25
N VAL A 261 -10.34 -1.37 -14.75
CA VAL A 261 -9.50 -2.22 -13.89
C VAL A 261 -8.61 -1.38 -12.97
N VAL A 262 -7.95 -0.34 -13.50
CA VAL A 262 -7.11 0.58 -12.70
C VAL A 262 -7.93 1.19 -11.55
N GLY A 263 -9.10 1.77 -11.86
CA GLY A 263 -9.95 2.37 -10.83
C GLY A 263 -10.48 1.35 -9.82
N ILE A 264 -10.73 0.10 -10.21
CA ILE A 264 -11.08 -0.98 -9.27
C ILE A 264 -9.95 -1.22 -8.27
N ARG A 265 -8.68 -1.25 -8.73
CA ARG A 265 -7.51 -1.46 -7.86
C ARG A 265 -7.31 -0.28 -6.91
N GLU A 266 -7.41 0.94 -7.40
CA GLU A 266 -7.33 2.17 -6.59
C GLU A 266 -8.43 2.21 -5.51
N ILE A 267 -9.68 1.95 -5.88
CA ILE A 267 -10.81 1.94 -4.93
C ILE A 267 -10.60 0.87 -3.86
N THR A 268 -10.17 -0.33 -4.24
CA THR A 268 -9.94 -1.43 -3.29
C THR A 268 -8.88 -1.05 -2.25
N GLN A 269 -7.82 -0.35 -2.65
CA GLN A 269 -6.80 0.17 -1.73
C GLN A 269 -7.36 1.30 -0.84
N ALA A 270 -8.22 2.16 -1.39
CA ALA A 270 -8.75 3.34 -0.68
C ALA A 270 -9.88 3.03 0.32
N LEU A 271 -10.56 1.88 0.24
CA LEU A 271 -11.70 1.54 1.10
C LEU A 271 -11.35 1.50 2.61
N GLY A 272 -10.13 1.10 2.96
CA GLY A 272 -9.64 1.06 4.33
C GLY A 272 -10.42 0.12 5.26
N THR A 273 -10.37 0.39 6.56
CA THR A 273 -10.89 -0.50 7.62
C THR A 273 -12.15 0.02 8.32
N GLY A 274 -12.61 1.22 7.98
CA GLY A 274 -13.73 1.91 8.65
C GLY A 274 -13.40 2.48 10.04
N LYS A 275 -12.14 2.39 10.51
CA LYS A 275 -11.68 2.99 11.78
C LYS A 275 -11.03 4.35 11.53
N LYS A 276 -11.32 5.37 12.35
CA LYS A 276 -10.60 6.65 12.30
C LYS A 276 -9.31 6.54 13.10
N ILE A 277 -8.20 6.51 12.38
CA ILE A 277 -6.85 6.57 12.91
C ILE A 277 -6.18 7.76 12.21
N MET A 278 -5.36 8.53 12.92
CA MET A 278 -4.53 9.56 12.28
C MET A 278 -3.30 8.87 11.72
N THR A 279 -3.01 9.08 10.44
CA THR A 279 -1.72 8.67 9.88
C THR A 279 -0.60 9.50 10.49
N ARG A 280 0.64 9.00 10.46
CA ARG A 280 1.83 9.76 10.90
C ARG A 280 1.88 11.17 10.31
N ALA A 281 1.58 11.31 9.03
CA ALA A 281 1.52 12.60 8.37
C ALA A 281 0.36 13.50 8.83
N GLU A 282 -0.82 12.94 9.11
CA GLU A 282 -1.89 13.70 9.75
C GLU A 282 -1.43 14.22 11.13
N ILE A 283 -0.66 13.45 11.89
CA ILE A 283 -0.10 13.87 13.18
C ILE A 283 0.92 15.01 12.98
N MET A 284 1.88 14.88 12.06
CA MET A 284 2.86 15.93 11.75
C MET A 284 2.17 17.25 11.34
N ASN A 285 1.17 17.16 10.46
CA ASN A 285 0.38 18.31 10.05
C ASN A 285 -0.42 18.88 11.23
N ARG A 286 -1.01 18.03 12.09
CA ARG A 286 -1.73 18.46 13.29
C ARG A 286 -0.82 19.20 14.24
N GLU A 287 0.42 18.80 14.41
CA GLU A 287 1.36 19.51 15.28
C GLU A 287 1.62 20.92 14.79
N ILE A 288 1.90 21.09 13.50
CA ILE A 288 2.21 22.42 12.95
C ILE A 288 0.97 23.31 12.90
N LEU A 289 -0.14 22.78 12.39
CA LEU A 289 -1.34 23.56 12.05
C LEU A 289 -2.37 23.60 13.18
N GLY A 290 -2.39 22.57 14.03
CA GLY A 290 -3.27 22.48 15.17
C GLY A 290 -2.91 23.49 16.25
N LYS A 291 -3.72 23.50 17.31
CA LYS A 291 -3.62 24.45 18.42
C LYS A 291 -3.34 23.72 19.72
N SER A 292 -2.65 24.39 20.62
CA SER A 292 -2.52 24.05 22.03
C SER A 292 -3.11 25.16 22.90
N ILE A 293 -3.39 24.82 24.14
CA ILE A 293 -3.64 25.79 25.20
C ILE A 293 -2.32 26.50 25.49
N VAL A 294 -2.35 27.83 25.52
CA VAL A 294 -1.19 28.66 25.84
C VAL A 294 -1.56 29.66 26.93
N ALA A 295 -0.58 30.11 27.70
CA ALA A 295 -0.79 31.20 28.63
C ALA A 295 -1.01 32.52 27.86
N ALA A 296 -2.04 33.27 28.24
CA ALA A 296 -2.34 34.61 27.71
C ALA A 296 -1.60 35.72 28.49
N THR A 297 -1.24 35.43 29.73
CA THR A 297 -0.51 36.30 30.67
C THR A 297 0.55 35.47 31.40
N THR A 298 1.45 36.11 32.14
CA THR A 298 2.35 35.40 33.05
C THR A 298 1.55 34.76 34.18
N ILE A 299 1.80 33.48 34.45
CA ILE A 299 1.20 32.69 35.52
C ILE A 299 2.35 32.21 36.43
N PRO A 300 2.54 32.83 37.61
CA PRO A 300 3.58 32.40 38.55
C PRO A 300 3.32 30.99 39.11
N GLU A 301 4.39 30.28 39.45
CA GLU A 301 4.32 29.00 40.19
C GLU A 301 3.41 29.13 41.43
N GLY A 302 2.61 28.11 41.70
CA GLY A 302 1.67 28.09 42.84
C GLY A 302 0.38 28.87 42.61
N THR A 303 0.21 29.54 41.46
CA THR A 303 -1.02 30.26 41.12
C THR A 303 -2.10 29.32 40.60
N SER A 304 -3.36 29.49 41.05
CA SER A 304 -4.51 28.81 40.47
C SER A 304 -4.82 29.40 39.09
N ILE A 305 -4.72 28.57 38.05
CA ILE A 305 -4.90 28.97 36.65
C ILE A 305 -6.39 29.25 36.39
N THR A 306 -6.74 30.46 35.95
CA THR A 306 -8.12 30.78 35.54
C THR A 306 -8.27 30.73 34.02
N ARG A 307 -9.51 30.65 33.53
CA ARG A 307 -9.79 30.62 32.08
C ARG A 307 -9.28 31.87 31.35
N GLU A 308 -9.32 33.03 31.99
CA GLU A 308 -8.88 34.31 31.42
C GLU A 308 -7.36 34.39 31.27
N MET A 309 -6.62 33.58 32.04
CA MET A 309 -5.17 33.47 31.94
C MET A 309 -4.73 32.62 30.74
N LEU A 310 -5.67 31.96 30.05
CA LEU A 310 -5.39 31.01 28.98
C LEU A 310 -5.92 31.51 27.63
N SER A 311 -5.27 31.06 26.56
CA SER A 311 -5.68 31.23 25.17
C SER A 311 -5.34 29.97 24.39
N THR A 312 -5.50 30.02 23.06
CA THR A 312 -5.18 28.89 22.17
C THR A 312 -4.40 29.37 20.97
N LYS A 313 -3.22 28.78 20.71
CA LYS A 313 -2.36 29.13 19.57
C LYS A 313 -1.71 27.89 18.98
N SER A 314 -1.23 27.98 17.74
CA SER A 314 -0.37 26.93 17.15
C SER A 314 1.06 27.06 17.68
N PRO A 315 1.89 26.00 17.64
CA PRO A 315 1.58 24.63 17.19
C PRO A 315 0.83 23.79 18.25
N ALA A 316 0.27 22.63 17.86
CA ALA A 316 -0.32 21.64 18.76
C ALA A 316 0.73 20.80 19.51
N LYS A 317 1.69 21.44 20.16
CA LYS A 317 2.78 20.79 20.94
C LYS A 317 2.54 20.72 22.45
N GLY A 318 1.54 21.43 22.94
CA GLY A 318 0.99 21.32 24.29
C GLY A 318 -0.42 20.72 24.31
N VAL A 319 -1.07 20.79 25.46
CA VAL A 319 -2.40 20.25 25.74
C VAL A 319 -3.42 20.76 24.72
N SER A 320 -4.26 19.84 24.22
CA SER A 320 -5.34 20.16 23.29
C SER A 320 -6.32 21.20 23.86
N PRO A 321 -6.77 22.21 23.11
CA PRO A 321 -7.80 23.15 23.54
C PRO A 321 -9.11 22.52 24.00
N GLN A 322 -9.42 21.31 23.53
CA GLN A 322 -10.60 20.55 23.99
C GLN A 322 -10.50 20.16 25.47
N ARG A 323 -9.28 20.09 26.01
CA ARG A 323 -8.99 19.74 27.40
C ARG A 323 -8.86 20.97 28.30
N MET A 324 -9.37 22.15 27.90
CA MET A 324 -9.15 23.36 28.69
C MET A 324 -9.70 23.28 30.11
N GLN A 325 -10.81 22.57 30.33
CA GLN A 325 -11.36 22.42 31.68
C GLN A 325 -10.45 21.60 32.62
N GLU A 326 -9.49 20.85 32.08
CA GLU A 326 -8.48 20.15 32.89
C GLU A 326 -7.37 21.11 33.35
N VAL A 327 -7.18 22.24 32.67
CA VAL A 327 -6.17 23.26 33.00
C VAL A 327 -6.73 24.33 33.94
N VAL A 328 -8.02 24.65 33.78
CA VAL A 328 -8.69 25.62 34.66
C VAL A 328 -8.72 25.05 36.08
N ASP A 329 -8.43 25.91 37.05
CA ASP A 329 -8.30 25.62 38.48
C ASP A 329 -7.11 24.72 38.86
N LEU A 330 -6.24 24.37 37.90
CA LEU A 330 -4.96 23.72 38.19
C LEU A 330 -4.00 24.73 38.84
N VAL A 331 -3.23 24.29 39.83
CA VAL A 331 -2.16 25.10 40.43
C VAL A 331 -0.91 24.98 39.57
N ALA A 332 -0.40 26.10 39.05
CA ALA A 332 0.75 26.10 38.16
C ALA A 332 1.99 25.47 38.85
N PRO A 333 2.59 24.40 38.29
CA PRO A 333 3.71 23.69 38.92
C PRO A 333 5.07 24.37 38.68
N ARG A 334 5.09 25.44 37.88
CA ARG A 334 6.25 26.27 37.56
C ARG A 334 5.75 27.64 37.07
N ASP A 335 6.67 28.57 36.87
CA ASP A 335 6.37 29.79 36.12
C ASP A 335 6.03 29.46 34.65
N ILE A 336 4.95 30.06 34.14
CA ILE A 336 4.48 29.93 32.76
C ILE A 336 4.31 31.33 32.16
N PHE A 337 5.00 31.63 31.07
CA PHE A 337 5.03 32.97 30.47
C PHE A 337 4.02 33.11 29.31
N PRO A 338 3.60 34.33 28.95
CA PRO A 338 2.67 34.55 27.84
C PRO A 338 3.17 33.92 26.54
N GLY A 339 2.34 33.09 25.92
CA GLY A 339 2.65 32.36 24.70
C GLY A 339 3.19 30.94 24.94
N ASP A 340 3.65 30.61 26.15
CA ASP A 340 4.06 29.25 26.49
C ASP A 340 2.87 28.31 26.39
N ALA A 341 3.10 27.15 25.77
CA ALA A 341 2.11 26.09 25.75
C ALA A 341 2.03 25.39 27.12
N ILE A 342 0.81 25.11 27.56
CA ILE A 342 0.57 24.21 28.68
C ILE A 342 0.87 22.80 28.18
N THR A 343 1.70 22.04 28.89
CA THR A 343 2.13 20.70 28.51
C THR A 343 1.43 19.63 29.36
N GLU A 344 1.54 18.36 28.98
CA GLU A 344 1.02 17.25 29.81
C GLU A 344 1.73 17.15 31.16
N ASP A 345 3.01 17.55 31.21
CA ASP A 345 3.80 17.53 32.44
C ASP A 345 3.26 18.59 33.42
N ASP A 346 2.77 19.72 32.90
CA ASP A 346 2.09 20.74 33.69
C ASP A 346 0.76 20.23 34.29
N LEU A 347 0.14 19.18 33.72
CA LEU A 347 -1.10 18.56 34.26
C LEU A 347 -0.82 17.49 35.32
N SER A 348 0.29 16.76 35.18
CA SER A 348 0.60 15.59 36.01
C SER A 348 1.45 15.92 37.24
N ALA A 349 2.11 17.09 37.27
CA ALA A 349 3.08 17.50 38.29
C ALA A 349 4.29 16.54 38.47
N ASP A 350 4.43 15.54 37.59
CA ASP A 350 5.57 14.62 37.58
C ASP A 350 6.75 15.29 36.87
N SER A 351 7.82 15.58 37.62
CA SER A 351 9.08 16.00 37.02
C SER A 351 9.72 14.79 36.33
N ILE A 352 10.07 14.93 35.06
CA ILE A 352 10.84 13.95 34.29
C ILE A 352 12.25 13.85 34.88
N LEU A 353 12.41 12.98 35.88
CA LEU A 353 13.69 12.42 36.29
C LEU A 353 13.51 10.90 36.31
N GLU A 354 13.63 10.28 35.14
CA GLU A 354 13.59 8.83 35.03
C GLU A 354 14.90 8.24 35.57
N ASN A 355 14.81 7.18 36.37
CA ASN A 355 15.95 6.44 36.94
C ASN A 355 16.65 5.54 35.90
N PHE A 356 16.77 5.97 34.65
CA PHE A 356 17.44 5.17 33.63
C PHE A 356 18.94 5.05 33.94
N THR A 357 19.46 3.82 33.87
CA THR A 357 20.90 3.56 33.86
C THR A 357 21.23 2.66 32.68
N GLY A 358 22.32 2.97 31.96
CA GLY A 358 22.78 2.17 30.83
C GLY A 358 23.94 1.23 31.16
N THR A 359 24.15 0.91 32.43
CA THR A 359 25.27 0.09 32.90
C THR A 359 25.18 -1.38 32.52
N ASP A 360 23.98 -1.88 32.22
CA ASP A 360 23.69 -3.26 31.83
C ASP A 360 23.54 -3.45 30.32
N ILE A 361 23.87 -2.44 29.51
CA ILE A 361 23.84 -2.52 28.04
C ILE A 361 25.26 -2.70 27.51
N SER A 362 25.52 -3.81 26.81
CA SER A 362 26.84 -4.14 26.27
C SER A 362 27.14 -3.48 24.92
N TRP A 363 26.10 -3.12 24.17
CA TRP A 363 26.21 -2.48 22.87
C TRP A 363 26.71 -1.03 22.97
N LYS A 364 27.31 -0.50 21.89
CA LYS A 364 27.69 0.91 21.82
C LYS A 364 26.48 1.76 21.40
N TRP A 365 25.74 2.25 22.38
CA TRP A 365 24.52 3.04 22.17
C TRP A 365 24.73 4.54 22.43
N GLY A 366 23.82 5.36 21.90
CA GLY A 366 23.80 6.79 22.14
C GLY A 366 22.49 7.46 21.72
N PRO A 367 22.28 8.74 22.08
CA PRO A 367 21.15 9.52 21.63
C PRO A 367 21.42 10.23 20.30
N VAL A 368 20.35 10.48 19.56
CA VAL A 368 20.30 11.49 18.50
C VAL A 368 20.23 12.88 19.14
N VAL A 369 21.06 13.81 18.69
CA VAL A 369 21.21 15.16 19.23
C VAL A 369 21.32 16.20 18.12
N ARG A 370 21.11 17.48 18.47
CA ARG A 370 21.32 18.63 17.57
C ARG A 370 22.62 19.35 17.94
N VAL A 371 23.25 20.00 16.97
CA VAL A 371 24.53 20.71 17.15
C VAL A 371 24.44 21.81 18.22
N ASN A 372 23.29 22.48 18.31
CA ASN A 372 23.02 23.59 19.21
C ASN A 372 22.23 23.22 20.48
N GLU A 373 21.94 21.94 20.71
CA GLU A 373 21.32 21.48 21.96
C GLU A 373 22.36 20.99 22.96
N ASP A 374 22.05 21.07 24.25
CA ASP A 374 22.97 20.65 25.33
C ASP A 374 23.05 19.12 25.43
N PHE A 375 23.69 18.48 24.45
CA PHE A 375 23.92 17.03 24.43
C PHE A 375 24.66 16.52 25.67
N GLN A 376 25.34 17.43 26.40
CA GLN A 376 26.01 17.13 27.66
C GLN A 376 25.04 16.59 28.71
N ARG A 377 23.75 16.93 28.62
CA ARG A 377 22.69 16.40 29.50
C ARG A 377 22.60 14.87 29.46
N TYR A 378 23.06 14.23 28.37
CA TYR A 378 23.03 12.79 28.22
C TYR A 378 24.28 12.09 28.74
N LEU A 379 25.37 12.83 29.02
CA LEU A 379 26.61 12.25 29.54
C LEU A 379 26.43 11.42 30.83
N PRO A 380 25.58 11.81 31.80
CA PRO A 380 25.33 11.00 33.00
C PRO A 380 24.80 9.59 32.72
N TYR A 381 24.11 9.37 31.59
CA TYR A 381 23.60 8.04 31.22
C TYR A 381 24.69 7.10 30.65
N GLY A 382 25.90 7.63 30.38
CA GLY A 382 27.04 6.87 29.90
C GLY A 382 27.01 6.42 28.43
N PRO A 383 26.52 7.23 27.45
CA PRO A 383 26.50 6.85 26.05
C PRO A 383 27.92 6.63 25.50
N LYS A 384 28.02 5.79 24.47
CA LYS A 384 29.28 5.47 23.75
C LYS A 384 29.40 6.17 22.41
N VAL A 385 28.32 6.73 21.90
CA VAL A 385 28.26 7.47 20.65
C VAL A 385 27.32 8.66 20.81
N PHE A 386 27.54 9.71 20.03
CA PHE A 386 26.53 10.74 19.77
C PHE A 386 26.28 10.80 18.28
N GLU A 387 25.00 10.87 17.90
CA GLU A 387 24.63 11.13 16.52
C GLU A 387 24.08 12.54 16.36
N PHE A 388 24.72 13.36 15.53
CA PHE A 388 24.28 14.72 15.26
C PHE A 388 23.44 14.77 13.99
N HIS A 389 22.16 15.08 14.13
CA HIS A 389 21.25 15.29 13.00
C HIS A 389 21.34 16.71 12.48
N LEU A 390 21.95 16.89 11.31
CA LEU A 390 22.11 18.20 10.70
C LEU A 390 20.81 18.70 10.05
N SER A 391 20.43 19.93 10.35
CA SER A 391 19.51 20.72 9.55
C SER A 391 20.27 21.61 8.55
N ASP A 392 19.53 22.28 7.65
CA ASP A 392 20.10 23.21 6.68
C ASP A 392 20.88 24.37 7.34
N LYS A 393 20.49 24.77 8.55
CA LYS A 393 21.14 25.83 9.33
C LYS A 393 22.39 25.36 10.07
N ASP A 394 22.40 24.10 10.53
CA ASP A 394 23.47 23.58 11.39
C ASP A 394 24.85 23.53 10.68
N LEU A 395 24.87 23.55 9.35
CA LEU A 395 26.11 23.59 8.56
C LEU A 395 26.95 24.85 8.80
N ASP A 396 26.32 25.93 9.27
CA ASP A 396 26.94 27.24 9.49
C ASP A 396 27.07 27.62 10.98
N GLU A 397 26.64 26.74 11.89
CA GLU A 397 26.61 26.99 13.32
C GLU A 397 27.96 26.68 14.00
N PRO A 398 28.25 27.30 15.17
CA PRO A 398 29.44 26.98 15.96
C PRO A 398 29.47 25.51 16.39
N LEU A 399 30.62 24.85 16.20
CA LEU A 399 30.77 23.46 16.60
C LEU A 399 31.06 23.32 18.10
N PRO A 400 30.55 22.27 18.77
CA PRO A 400 31.02 21.87 20.08
C PRO A 400 32.54 21.72 20.11
N GLN A 401 33.17 22.25 21.17
CA GLN A 401 34.62 22.14 21.39
C GLN A 401 34.88 21.34 22.66
N GLY A 402 35.80 20.40 22.61
CA GLY A 402 36.20 19.62 23.78
C GLY A 402 36.95 18.34 23.45
N SER A 403 37.05 17.45 24.43
CA SER A 403 37.51 16.08 24.25
C SER A 403 36.46 15.15 24.85
N TYR A 404 35.84 14.34 24.01
CA TYR A 404 34.76 13.43 24.36
C TYR A 404 35.20 11.99 24.15
N ALA A 405 34.87 11.11 25.10
CA ALA A 405 35.21 9.69 25.04
C ALA A 405 34.25 8.88 24.14
N GLN A 406 33.27 9.55 23.53
CA GLN A 406 32.26 8.97 22.64
C GLN A 406 32.73 8.94 21.20
N GLU A 407 32.24 7.97 20.43
CA GLU A 407 32.33 7.98 18.97
C GLU A 407 31.38 9.05 18.39
N LEU A 408 31.68 9.50 17.18
CA LEU A 408 30.86 10.47 16.44
C LEU A 408 30.19 9.81 15.23
N VAL A 409 28.88 10.03 15.13
CA VAL A 409 28.11 9.83 13.90
C VAL A 409 27.43 11.15 13.57
N VAL A 410 27.33 11.47 12.29
CA VAL A 410 26.62 12.65 11.80
C VAL A 410 25.63 12.18 10.76
N HIS A 411 24.40 12.66 10.84
CA HIS A 411 23.39 12.46 9.82
C HIS A 411 23.35 13.67 8.90
N ALA A 412 23.56 13.45 7.60
CA ALA A 412 23.49 14.54 6.63
C ALA A 412 22.09 15.17 6.62
N PRO A 413 21.97 16.47 6.29
CA PRO A 413 20.66 17.08 6.11
C PRO A 413 19.97 16.45 4.90
N GLU A 414 18.66 16.21 5.01
CA GLU A 414 17.84 15.70 3.89
C GLU A 414 17.40 16.82 2.95
N TYR A 415 17.42 18.06 3.42
CA TYR A 415 16.95 19.23 2.68
C TYR A 415 17.94 20.37 2.82
N MET A 416 18.05 21.18 1.78
CA MET A 416 18.69 22.50 1.85
C MET A 416 17.70 23.55 1.39
N HIS A 417 17.32 24.45 2.30
CA HIS A 417 16.29 25.47 2.10
C HIS A 417 14.92 24.90 1.72
N ARG A 418 14.68 24.65 0.42
CA ARG A 418 13.41 24.17 -0.15
C ARG A 418 13.63 23.07 -1.18
N THR A 419 14.85 22.52 -1.23
CA THR A 419 15.25 21.47 -2.17
C THR A 419 15.55 20.22 -1.36
N TYR A 420 14.87 19.13 -1.70
CA TYR A 420 15.21 17.80 -1.20
C TYR A 420 16.56 17.41 -1.82
N LEU A 421 17.47 16.91 -0.99
CA LEU A 421 18.78 16.48 -1.46
C LEU A 421 18.65 15.07 -2.04
N ASP A 422 18.84 14.96 -3.34
CA ASP A 422 18.78 13.71 -4.09
C ASP A 422 20.12 13.45 -4.81
N PRO A 423 21.03 12.69 -4.18
CA PRO A 423 22.32 12.31 -4.75
C PRO A 423 22.25 11.44 -6.02
N SER A 424 21.08 10.92 -6.36
CA SER A 424 20.81 10.11 -7.54
C SER A 424 20.08 10.85 -8.66
N SER A 425 19.77 12.14 -8.44
CA SER A 425 18.88 12.90 -9.31
C SER A 425 19.34 12.99 -10.76
N ALA A 426 18.38 12.99 -11.69
CA ALA A 426 18.61 13.31 -13.09
C ALA A 426 18.79 14.81 -13.33
N ASP A 427 18.23 15.62 -12.43
CA ASP A 427 18.24 17.06 -12.55
C ASP A 427 19.62 17.59 -12.12
N PRO A 428 20.37 18.24 -13.03
CA PRO A 428 21.72 18.72 -12.73
C PRO A 428 21.73 19.78 -11.62
N ASP A 429 20.67 20.57 -11.45
CA ASP A 429 20.60 21.60 -10.42
C ASP A 429 20.38 20.95 -9.04
N VAL A 430 19.46 19.99 -8.95
CA VAL A 430 19.24 19.20 -7.71
C VAL A 430 20.48 18.42 -7.35
N LEU A 431 21.11 17.75 -8.31
CA LEU A 431 22.33 16.97 -8.09
C LEU A 431 23.49 17.86 -7.62
N SER A 432 23.66 19.04 -8.23
CA SER A 432 24.70 20.01 -7.84
C SER A 432 24.52 20.48 -6.40
N VAL A 433 23.28 20.87 -6.02
CA VAL A 433 22.95 21.27 -4.65
C VAL A 433 23.22 20.12 -3.69
N SER A 434 22.74 18.92 -3.98
CA SER A 434 22.93 17.71 -3.16
C SER A 434 24.40 17.41 -2.92
N ARG A 435 25.22 17.38 -3.97
CA ARG A 435 26.66 17.14 -3.88
C ARG A 435 27.37 18.23 -3.07
N SER A 436 27.04 19.49 -3.32
CA SER A 436 27.66 20.62 -2.60
C SER A 436 27.34 20.60 -1.11
N THR A 437 26.09 20.28 -0.74
CA THR A 437 25.66 20.19 0.66
C THR A 437 26.26 18.98 1.37
N LEU A 438 26.26 17.80 0.72
CA LEU A 438 26.89 16.61 1.27
C LEU A 438 28.40 16.80 1.47
N HIS A 439 29.07 17.50 0.55
CA HIS A 439 30.48 17.86 0.74
C HIS A 439 30.69 18.75 1.98
N ARG A 440 29.81 19.74 2.21
CA ARG A 440 29.87 20.56 3.44
C ARG A 440 29.63 19.72 4.69
N ALA A 441 28.71 18.75 4.65
CA ALA A 441 28.46 17.82 5.74
C ALA A 441 29.69 16.94 6.05
N VAL A 442 30.40 16.48 5.02
CA VAL A 442 31.69 15.75 5.17
C VAL A 442 32.72 16.61 5.90
N GLU A 443 32.94 17.84 5.46
CA GLU A 443 33.89 18.76 6.11
C GLU A 443 33.50 19.07 7.56
N LEU A 444 32.20 19.29 7.81
CA LEU A 444 31.69 19.52 9.15
C LEU A 444 31.93 18.30 10.05
N THR A 445 31.66 17.10 9.54
CA THR A 445 31.86 15.82 10.25
C THR A 445 33.34 15.62 10.60
N LYS A 446 34.24 15.95 9.68
CA LYS A 446 35.68 15.90 9.91
C LYS A 446 36.11 16.80 11.08
N ARG A 447 35.67 18.06 11.07
CA ARG A 447 35.98 19.03 12.13
C ARG A 447 35.39 18.63 13.48
N LEU A 448 34.13 18.17 13.50
CA LEU A 448 33.51 17.65 14.72
C LEU A 448 34.32 16.47 15.26
N GLY A 449 34.75 15.56 14.38
CA GLY A 449 35.51 14.36 14.73
C GLY A 449 36.80 14.64 15.50
N GLU A 450 37.40 15.84 15.38
CA GLU A 450 38.58 16.23 16.16
C GLU A 450 38.34 16.22 17.68
N SER A 451 37.08 16.36 18.11
CA SER A 451 36.69 16.36 19.53
C SER A 451 36.23 15.00 20.06
N PHE A 452 36.08 13.98 19.20
CA PHE A 452 35.53 12.66 19.53
C PHE A 452 36.54 11.54 19.25
N VAL A 453 36.30 10.34 19.79
CA VAL A 453 37.19 9.18 19.57
C VAL A 453 36.75 8.36 18.36
N GLY A 454 37.71 7.64 17.76
CA GLY A 454 37.44 6.73 16.64
C GLY A 454 37.32 7.46 15.29
N THR A 455 36.89 6.71 14.27
CA THR A 455 36.65 7.26 12.93
C THR A 455 35.25 7.88 12.89
N PRO A 456 35.12 9.19 12.61
CA PRO A 456 33.80 9.82 12.47
C PRO A 456 33.06 9.25 11.27
N LYS A 457 31.75 9.04 11.42
CA LYS A 457 30.88 8.46 10.38
C LYS A 457 29.88 9.50 9.90
N LEU A 458 29.57 9.51 8.61
CA LEU A 458 28.53 10.35 8.00
C LEU A 458 27.50 9.48 7.30
N ILE A 459 26.25 9.58 7.74
CA ILE A 459 25.09 8.92 7.16
C ILE A 459 24.56 9.77 5.99
N ILE A 460 24.26 9.11 4.88
CA ILE A 460 23.81 9.75 3.64
C ILE A 460 22.61 9.00 3.08
N HIS A 461 21.51 9.71 2.84
CA HIS A 461 20.39 9.18 2.07
C HIS A 461 20.80 9.02 0.59
N PRO A 462 20.55 7.86 -0.04
CA PRO A 462 20.91 7.61 -1.42
C PRO A 462 20.11 8.43 -2.44
N GLY A 463 18.95 8.98 -2.02
CA GLY A 463 18.02 9.69 -2.87
C GLY A 463 17.09 8.72 -3.62
N GLY A 464 16.73 9.07 -4.85
CA GLY A 464 15.88 8.23 -5.69
C GLY A 464 14.44 8.21 -5.20
N ILE A 465 14.01 9.34 -4.63
CA ILE A 465 12.65 9.57 -4.15
C ILE A 465 11.92 10.46 -5.15
N THR A 466 10.82 9.95 -5.72
CA THR A 466 10.08 10.59 -6.83
C THR A 466 8.58 10.63 -6.55
N LEU A 467 7.84 11.48 -7.26
CA LEU A 467 6.37 11.53 -7.12
C LEU A 467 5.67 10.27 -7.65
N GLU A 468 6.27 9.63 -8.65
CA GLU A 468 5.77 8.43 -9.31
C GLU A 468 6.90 7.38 -9.37
N PRO A 469 6.61 6.07 -9.36
CA PRO A 469 7.63 5.04 -9.49
C PRO A 469 8.53 5.25 -10.71
N ASP A 470 9.86 5.18 -10.52
CA ASP A 470 10.81 5.24 -11.63
C ASP A 470 10.78 3.92 -12.42
N SER A 471 10.90 4.05 -13.73
CA SER A 471 10.91 2.90 -14.66
C SER A 471 12.26 2.19 -14.74
N ASP A 472 13.33 2.82 -14.23
CA ASP A 472 14.70 2.32 -14.24
C ASP A 472 15.44 2.64 -12.91
N PRO A 473 15.14 1.90 -11.82
CA PRO A 473 15.84 2.06 -10.54
C PRO A 473 17.35 1.82 -10.61
N GLN A 474 17.82 0.95 -11.52
CA GLN A 474 19.25 0.66 -11.65
C GLN A 474 20.04 1.92 -12.04
N ARG A 475 19.49 2.75 -12.92
CA ARG A 475 20.12 4.03 -13.29
C ARG A 475 20.24 5.00 -12.11
N LEU A 476 19.31 4.96 -11.16
CA LEU A 476 19.38 5.77 -9.93
C LEU A 476 20.52 5.27 -9.03
N LEU A 477 20.65 3.95 -8.85
CA LEU A 477 21.79 3.34 -8.14
C LEU A 477 23.13 3.74 -8.78
N ASP A 478 23.25 3.67 -10.10
CA ASP A 478 24.49 4.02 -10.80
C ASP A 478 24.89 5.48 -10.57
N ARG A 479 23.92 6.41 -10.57
CA ARG A 479 24.17 7.82 -10.28
C ARG A 479 24.56 8.04 -8.83
N PHE A 480 23.88 7.37 -7.91
CA PHE A 480 24.24 7.43 -6.50
C PHE A 480 25.68 6.93 -6.27
N ALA A 481 26.08 5.83 -6.91
CA ALA A 481 27.44 5.32 -6.85
C ALA A 481 28.49 6.35 -7.31
N ILE A 482 28.21 7.10 -8.39
CA ILE A 482 29.09 8.18 -8.85
C ILE A 482 29.20 9.28 -7.79
N THR A 483 28.07 9.75 -7.26
CA THR A 483 28.06 10.78 -6.21
C THR A 483 28.81 10.33 -4.96
N LEU A 484 28.59 9.09 -4.50
CA LEU A 484 29.23 8.53 -3.32
C LEU A 484 30.75 8.39 -3.52
N ALA A 485 31.20 7.96 -4.71
CA ALA A 485 32.62 7.90 -5.06
C ALA A 485 33.29 9.29 -5.07
N GLU A 486 32.62 10.32 -5.57
CA GLU A 486 33.11 11.70 -5.55
C GLU A 486 33.25 12.25 -4.12
N LEU A 487 32.29 11.95 -3.25
CA LEU A 487 32.35 12.32 -1.83
C LEU A 487 33.45 11.56 -1.11
N SER A 488 33.56 10.25 -1.34
CA SER A 488 34.58 9.40 -0.71
C SER A 488 36.00 9.86 -1.04
N ALA A 489 36.24 10.31 -2.28
CA ALA A 489 37.55 10.86 -2.68
C ALA A 489 37.98 12.10 -1.87
N LYS A 490 37.04 12.77 -1.19
CA LYS A 490 37.27 13.98 -0.39
C LYS A 490 37.03 13.78 1.11
N ALA A 491 36.51 12.63 1.52
CA ALA A 491 36.10 12.37 2.89
C ALA A 491 37.26 12.20 3.88
N ASP A 492 38.46 11.86 3.40
CA ASP A 492 39.72 11.68 4.14
C ASP A 492 39.59 11.69 5.68
N GLY A 493 39.40 10.50 6.24
CA GLY A 493 39.21 10.29 7.68
C GLY A 493 37.75 10.18 8.13
N VAL A 494 36.77 10.42 7.26
CA VAL A 494 35.34 10.20 7.50
C VAL A 494 34.86 8.94 6.77
N GLU A 495 34.13 8.07 7.47
CA GLU A 495 33.47 6.92 6.86
C GLU A 495 32.06 7.30 6.37
N LEU A 496 31.78 7.09 5.08
CA LEU A 496 30.48 7.36 4.48
C LEU A 496 29.58 6.11 4.57
N LEU A 497 28.38 6.30 5.08
CA LEU A 497 27.40 5.25 5.32
C LEU A 497 26.10 5.56 4.54
N PRO A 498 25.89 4.99 3.35
CA PRO A 498 24.56 4.98 2.74
C PRO A 498 23.55 4.31 3.67
N GLU A 499 22.34 4.85 3.72
CA GLU A 499 21.24 4.33 4.53
C GLU A 499 20.14 3.70 3.66
N ASN A 500 19.47 2.66 4.16
CA ASN A 500 18.28 2.11 3.52
C ASN A 500 17.06 3.01 3.73
N LEU A 501 16.24 3.16 2.69
CA LEU A 501 15.11 4.08 2.68
C LEU A 501 13.77 3.34 2.84
N PRO A 502 12.71 4.03 3.32
CA PRO A 502 11.36 3.47 3.32
C PRO A 502 10.79 3.48 1.89
N PRO A 503 9.80 2.62 1.58
CA PRO A 503 9.18 2.57 0.25
C PRO A 503 8.28 3.79 -0.04
N ARG A 504 7.75 4.44 1.01
CA ARG A 504 6.83 5.58 0.92
C ARG A 504 7.28 6.75 1.81
N PRO A 505 8.44 7.36 1.50
CA PRO A 505 9.01 8.45 2.27
C PRO A 505 8.12 9.70 2.24
N TRP A 506 8.14 10.47 3.33
CA TRP A 506 7.43 11.75 3.41
C TRP A 506 8.35 12.91 3.06
N VAL A 507 8.09 13.54 1.91
CA VAL A 507 8.86 14.66 1.39
C VAL A 507 7.97 15.89 1.26
N PHE A 508 8.36 16.98 1.94
CA PHE A 508 7.61 18.25 1.99
C PHE A 508 6.12 18.15 2.38
N GLY A 509 5.78 17.19 3.26
CA GLY A 509 4.41 16.99 3.73
C GLY A 509 3.50 16.25 2.75
N GLY A 510 4.07 15.68 1.69
CA GLY A 510 3.43 14.72 0.80
C GLY A 510 4.15 13.38 0.82
N GLU A 511 3.43 12.32 0.53
CA GLU A 511 4.01 10.99 0.36
C GLU A 511 4.57 10.85 -1.05
N TRP A 512 5.81 10.35 -1.15
CA TRP A 512 6.53 10.12 -2.40
C TRP A 512 6.91 8.63 -2.48
N VAL A 513 7.48 8.21 -3.59
CA VAL A 513 7.91 6.82 -3.84
C VAL A 513 9.42 6.71 -3.68
N GLY A 514 9.87 5.83 -2.80
CA GLY A 514 11.27 5.40 -2.75
C GLY A 514 11.52 4.34 -3.83
N ASN A 515 12.61 4.47 -4.59
CA ASN A 515 12.87 3.58 -5.73
C ASN A 515 14.11 2.69 -5.55
N ILE A 516 15.04 3.07 -4.67
CA ILE A 516 16.33 2.40 -4.48
C ILE A 516 16.65 2.25 -3.00
N PHE A 517 17.58 1.35 -2.69
CA PHE A 517 18.04 1.08 -1.33
C PHE A 517 16.91 0.61 -0.40
N LEU A 518 16.01 -0.22 -0.93
CA LEU A 518 14.84 -0.72 -0.19
C LEU A 518 15.05 -2.15 0.32
N LEU A 519 15.51 -3.06 -0.56
CA LEU A 519 15.52 -4.50 -0.30
C LEU A 519 16.93 -5.06 -0.11
N GLY A 520 17.04 -6.11 0.72
CA GLY A 520 18.35 -6.65 1.13
C GLY A 520 19.25 -7.13 -0.01
N GLU A 521 18.69 -7.73 -1.07
CA GLU A 521 19.47 -8.21 -2.22
C GLU A 521 20.07 -7.07 -3.05
N GLU A 522 19.26 -6.02 -3.30
CA GLU A 522 19.66 -4.81 -4.00
C GLU A 522 20.80 -4.11 -3.23
N ILE A 523 20.58 -3.86 -1.93
CA ILE A 523 21.53 -3.17 -1.06
C ILE A 523 22.83 -3.97 -0.95
N GLU A 524 22.77 -5.28 -0.71
CA GLU A 524 23.97 -6.13 -0.62
C GLU A 524 24.80 -6.06 -1.90
N THR A 525 24.14 -6.14 -3.06
CA THR A 525 24.82 -6.08 -4.37
C THR A 525 25.57 -4.77 -4.52
N PHE A 526 24.91 -3.65 -4.23
CA PHE A 526 25.53 -2.33 -4.28
C PHE A 526 26.72 -2.21 -3.32
N LEU A 527 26.54 -2.58 -2.06
CA LEU A 527 27.57 -2.45 -1.02
C LEU A 527 28.80 -3.32 -1.32
N ARG A 528 28.61 -4.55 -1.82
CA ARG A 528 29.71 -5.43 -2.26
C ARG A 528 30.47 -4.86 -3.45
N GLN A 529 29.75 -4.40 -4.46
CA GLN A 529 30.34 -3.88 -5.70
C GLN A 529 31.19 -2.64 -5.42
N HIS A 530 30.69 -1.73 -4.59
CA HIS A 530 31.30 -0.43 -4.34
C HIS A 530 32.15 -0.38 -3.05
N LYS A 531 32.18 -1.47 -2.27
CA LYS A 531 32.96 -1.64 -1.04
C LYS A 531 32.61 -0.65 0.06
N TYR A 532 31.32 -0.39 0.25
CA TYR A 532 30.81 0.44 1.34
C TYR A 532 30.21 -0.40 2.46
N ARG A 533 30.19 0.18 3.65
CA ARG A 533 29.34 -0.23 4.77
C ARG A 533 28.10 0.67 4.81
N MET A 534 27.12 0.36 5.65
CA MET A 534 25.86 1.11 5.70
C MET A 534 25.46 1.55 7.11
N CYS A 535 24.60 2.55 7.17
CA CYS A 535 23.67 2.70 8.27
C CYS A 535 22.46 1.84 7.96
N PHE A 536 22.02 1.00 8.89
CA PHE A 536 20.82 0.21 8.72
C PHE A 536 19.73 0.73 9.65
N ASP A 537 18.65 1.22 9.06
CA ASP A 537 17.44 1.63 9.76
C ASP A 537 16.42 0.47 9.78
N THR A 538 16.11 0.01 10.99
CA THR A 538 15.20 -1.13 11.19
C THR A 538 13.77 -0.83 10.76
N SER A 539 13.32 0.41 10.95
CA SER A 539 11.96 0.83 10.62
C SER A 539 11.78 0.95 9.11
N HIS A 540 12.69 1.61 8.40
CA HIS A 540 12.68 1.70 6.95
C HIS A 540 12.72 0.30 6.30
N ALA A 541 13.59 -0.58 6.80
CA ALA A 541 13.69 -1.95 6.31
C ALA A 541 12.40 -2.74 6.57
N ALA A 542 11.75 -2.57 7.74
CA ALA A 542 10.47 -3.21 8.04
C ALA A 542 9.39 -2.81 7.02
N LEU A 543 9.25 -1.51 6.75
CA LEU A 543 8.27 -1.00 5.78
C LEU A 543 8.54 -1.53 4.36
N ALA A 544 9.80 -1.56 3.94
CA ALA A 544 10.19 -2.09 2.63
C ALA A 544 9.93 -3.61 2.53
N CYS A 545 10.27 -4.37 3.58
CA CYS A 545 10.01 -5.81 3.66
C CYS A 545 8.51 -6.12 3.62
N ASN A 546 7.69 -5.35 4.36
CA ASN A 546 6.24 -5.48 4.33
C ASN A 546 5.67 -5.19 2.94
N ALA A 547 6.14 -4.14 2.26
CA ALA A 547 5.70 -3.80 0.91
C ALA A 547 6.05 -4.88 -0.12
N ALA A 548 7.20 -5.54 0.03
CA ALA A 548 7.65 -6.62 -0.85
C ALA A 548 7.22 -8.03 -0.40
N THR A 549 6.55 -8.16 0.75
CA THR A 549 6.23 -9.45 1.38
C THR A 549 7.49 -10.33 1.59
N VAL A 550 8.55 -9.73 2.13
CA VAL A 550 9.84 -10.38 2.45
C VAL A 550 10.04 -10.37 3.97
N ASP A 551 10.75 -11.37 4.50
CA ASP A 551 11.06 -11.43 5.93
C ASP A 551 12.19 -10.44 6.32
N LEU A 552 11.93 -9.65 7.37
CA LEU A 552 12.87 -8.64 7.86
C LEU A 552 14.12 -9.27 8.51
N ALA A 553 13.98 -10.38 9.24
CA ALA A 553 15.11 -11.03 9.90
C ALA A 553 16.08 -11.63 8.88
N ASP A 554 15.59 -12.17 7.77
CA ASP A 554 16.40 -12.60 6.63
C ASP A 554 17.14 -11.44 5.97
N THR A 555 16.49 -10.28 5.83
CA THR A 555 17.11 -9.04 5.32
C THR A 555 18.24 -8.57 6.24
N VAL A 556 18.00 -8.53 7.55
CA VAL A 556 19.01 -8.15 8.56
C VAL A 556 20.18 -9.13 8.54
N LYS A 557 19.91 -10.44 8.50
CA LYS A 557 20.95 -11.46 8.41
C LYS A 557 21.83 -11.31 7.17
N ARG A 558 21.23 -10.96 6.02
CA ARG A 558 21.94 -10.71 4.77
C ARG A 558 22.86 -9.50 4.88
N LEU A 559 22.35 -8.41 5.46
CA LEU A 559 23.05 -7.12 5.51
C LEU A 559 23.98 -6.96 6.71
N ALA A 560 23.84 -7.77 7.76
CA ALA A 560 24.63 -7.72 8.99
C ALA A 560 26.15 -7.51 8.80
N PRO A 561 26.83 -8.15 7.82
CA PRO A 561 28.26 -7.92 7.58
C PRO A 561 28.64 -6.49 7.16
N PHE A 562 27.68 -5.72 6.64
CA PHE A 562 27.90 -4.37 6.13
C PHE A 562 27.46 -3.29 7.12
N ILE A 563 26.74 -3.63 8.19
CA ILE A 563 26.18 -2.66 9.11
C ILE A 563 27.30 -2.06 9.97
N ALA A 564 27.55 -0.76 9.80
CA ALA A 564 28.50 0.02 10.61
C ALA A 564 27.81 0.97 11.59
N HIS A 565 26.54 1.24 11.37
CA HIS A 565 25.68 1.98 12.29
C HIS A 565 24.25 1.45 12.21
N LEU A 566 23.50 1.53 13.31
CA LEU A 566 22.10 1.10 13.39
C LEU A 566 21.23 2.26 13.87
N HIS A 567 20.22 2.60 13.09
CA HIS A 567 19.04 3.28 13.62
C HIS A 567 18.03 2.23 14.05
N ILE A 568 17.62 2.30 15.31
CA ILE A 568 16.66 1.36 15.89
C ILE A 568 15.36 2.09 16.21
N ALA A 569 14.33 1.81 15.43
CA ALA A 569 12.98 2.21 15.71
C ALA A 569 12.01 1.13 15.24
N ASP A 570 10.81 1.12 15.83
CA ASP A 570 9.76 0.21 15.40
C ASP A 570 9.06 0.75 14.15
N GLY A 571 8.40 -0.12 13.41
CA GLY A 571 7.68 0.23 12.19
C GLY A 571 6.41 -0.60 12.07
N ALA A 572 5.41 -0.11 11.33
CA ALA A 572 4.20 -0.88 11.06
C ALA A 572 3.68 -0.69 9.63
N GLY A 573 3.24 -1.80 9.02
CA GLY A 573 2.67 -1.78 7.67
C GLY A 573 3.68 -1.27 6.64
N ILE A 574 3.27 -0.32 5.80
CA ILE A 574 4.09 0.21 4.69
C ILE A 574 4.34 1.72 4.76
N GLY A 575 4.05 2.37 5.90
CA GLY A 575 4.17 3.83 6.03
C GLY A 575 4.31 4.39 7.44
N ASP A 576 4.14 3.59 8.50
CA ASP A 576 4.33 4.06 9.88
C ASP A 576 5.75 3.76 10.33
N GLU A 577 6.68 4.70 10.12
CA GLU A 577 8.09 4.58 10.52
C GLU A 577 8.43 5.34 11.82
N GLY A 578 9.49 4.93 12.49
CA GLY A 578 10.04 5.63 13.65
C GLY A 578 9.17 5.47 14.91
N LEU A 579 8.35 4.42 14.99
CA LEU A 579 7.46 4.16 16.12
C LEU A 579 8.26 3.78 17.38
N GLN A 580 7.63 3.94 18.54
CA GLN A 580 8.22 3.49 19.79
C GLN A 580 8.41 1.96 19.79
N ILE A 581 9.48 1.49 20.43
CA ILE A 581 9.81 0.07 20.54
C ILE A 581 8.65 -0.68 21.20
N GLY A 582 8.07 -1.64 20.47
CA GLY A 582 6.93 -2.45 20.89
C GLY A 582 5.56 -1.90 20.48
N GLU A 583 5.50 -0.76 19.78
CA GLU A 583 4.25 -0.22 19.22
C GLU A 583 4.02 -0.61 17.74
N GLY A 584 5.04 -1.15 17.07
CA GLY A 584 4.96 -1.60 15.68
C GLY A 584 4.77 -3.11 15.52
N ASP A 585 5.10 -3.62 14.33
CA ASP A 585 4.97 -5.04 13.96
C ASP A 585 6.33 -5.80 13.88
N ILE A 586 7.43 -5.17 14.30
CA ILE A 586 8.76 -5.78 14.28
C ILE A 586 8.91 -6.87 15.37
N ASP A 587 9.27 -8.09 14.98
CA ASP A 587 9.75 -9.14 15.91
C ASP A 587 11.21 -8.86 16.31
N TRP A 588 11.39 -8.07 17.36
CA TRP A 588 12.70 -7.67 17.87
C TRP A 588 13.62 -8.84 18.23
N LYS A 589 13.06 -9.98 18.67
CA LYS A 589 13.86 -11.16 18.99
C LYS A 589 14.43 -11.79 17.73
N ALA A 590 13.61 -11.93 16.68
CA ALA A 590 14.06 -12.47 15.40
C ALA A 590 15.04 -11.51 14.69
N VAL A 591 14.73 -10.22 14.69
CA VAL A 591 15.51 -9.17 14.01
C VAL A 591 16.89 -8.95 14.62
N LEU A 592 17.01 -9.00 15.95
CA LEU A 592 18.31 -8.78 16.61
C LEU A 592 19.15 -10.06 16.74
N ALA A 593 18.59 -11.24 16.52
CA ALA A 593 19.32 -12.51 16.61
C ALA A 593 20.53 -12.61 15.64
N PRO A 594 20.46 -12.16 14.37
CA PRO A 594 21.63 -12.11 13.48
C PRO A 594 22.72 -11.14 13.94
N LEU A 595 22.41 -10.22 14.85
CA LEU A 595 23.29 -9.14 15.32
C LEU A 595 23.92 -9.43 16.70
N GLN A 596 23.87 -10.65 17.21
CA GLN A 596 24.42 -11.00 18.54
C GLN A 596 25.91 -10.65 18.73
N ASN A 597 26.69 -10.63 17.65
CA ASN A 597 28.12 -10.26 17.68
C ASN A 597 28.38 -8.84 17.15
N TYR A 598 27.35 -8.00 17.08
CA TYR A 598 27.48 -6.63 16.60
C TYR A 598 28.25 -5.78 17.61
N THR A 599 29.31 -5.10 17.15
CA THR A 599 30.19 -4.28 18.01
C THR A 599 30.29 -2.82 17.57
N ASN A 600 29.56 -2.43 16.52
CA ASN A 600 29.53 -1.04 16.06
C ASN A 600 28.48 -0.24 16.84
N THR A 601 28.18 0.97 16.37
CA THR A 601 27.33 1.94 17.09
C THR A 601 25.87 1.78 16.74
N MET A 602 24.98 2.18 17.65
CA MET A 602 23.53 2.27 17.41
C MET A 602 22.93 3.49 18.10
N VAL A 603 21.82 3.98 17.56
CA VAL A 603 20.95 4.96 18.23
C VAL A 603 19.48 4.54 18.08
N PRO A 604 18.64 4.73 19.10
CA PRO A 604 17.20 4.68 18.93
C PRO A 604 16.71 5.95 18.22
N GLU A 605 16.16 5.80 17.02
CA GLU A 605 15.64 6.92 16.23
C GLU A 605 14.11 7.00 16.34
N ILE A 606 13.63 7.14 17.57
CA ILE A 606 12.19 7.26 17.81
C ILE A 606 11.73 8.63 17.36
N TRP A 607 10.64 8.65 16.59
CA TRP A 607 9.99 9.88 16.19
C TRP A 607 9.66 10.72 17.43
N GLN A 608 10.23 11.93 17.48
CA GLN A 608 10.13 12.85 18.63
C GLN A 608 10.70 12.34 19.95
N GLY A 609 11.57 11.33 19.94
CA GLY A 609 12.17 10.76 21.14
C GLY A 609 12.96 11.77 21.98
N HIS A 610 13.46 12.84 21.36
CA HIS A 610 14.21 13.94 22.00
C HIS A 610 13.32 14.95 22.76
N LEU A 611 12.01 14.98 22.50
CA LEU A 611 11.10 15.89 23.17
C LEU A 611 11.01 15.54 24.67
N ARG A 612 10.58 16.53 25.47
CA ARG A 612 10.39 16.39 26.93
C ARG A 612 11.63 15.82 27.64
N GLY A 613 12.81 16.37 27.31
CA GLY A 613 14.07 15.97 27.93
C GLY A 613 14.62 14.61 27.46
N GLY A 614 14.11 14.05 26.37
CA GLY A 614 14.58 12.75 25.85
C GLY A 614 13.78 11.55 26.35
N ARG A 615 12.56 11.75 26.86
CA ARG A 615 11.73 10.68 27.44
C ARG A 615 11.47 9.52 26.48
N GLY A 616 11.09 9.83 25.23
CA GLY A 616 10.83 8.79 24.24
C GLY A 616 12.08 7.97 23.93
N PHE A 617 13.25 8.61 23.92
CA PHE A 617 14.55 7.93 23.81
C PHE A 617 14.83 7.02 25.03
N LEU A 618 14.63 7.51 26.26
CA LEU A 618 14.87 6.71 27.47
C LEU A 618 13.94 5.50 27.55
N GLN A 619 12.66 5.68 27.20
CA GLN A 619 11.69 4.60 27.10
C GLN A 619 12.11 3.54 26.07
N ALA A 620 12.57 3.97 24.89
CA ALA A 620 13.07 3.06 23.86
C ALA A 620 14.26 2.25 24.35
N MET A 621 15.21 2.91 25.02
CA MET A 621 16.37 2.23 25.61
C MET A 621 15.95 1.20 26.65
N GLU A 622 14.97 1.50 27.51
CA GLU A 622 14.46 0.56 28.51
C GLU A 622 13.80 -0.67 27.87
N HIS A 623 13.03 -0.47 26.79
CA HIS A 623 12.41 -1.57 26.03
C HIS A 623 13.44 -2.41 25.27
N LEU A 624 14.57 -1.82 24.85
CA LEU A 624 15.64 -2.52 24.14
C LEU A 624 16.58 -3.30 25.06
N LYS A 625 16.72 -2.92 26.33
CA LYS A 625 17.62 -3.58 27.30
C LYS A 625 17.60 -5.11 27.27
N PRO A 626 16.45 -5.80 27.21
CA PRO A 626 16.42 -7.26 27.18
C PRO A 626 17.20 -7.89 26.01
N TYR A 627 17.38 -7.16 24.91
CA TYR A 627 18.04 -7.62 23.70
C TYR A 627 19.50 -7.16 23.58
N LEU A 628 19.90 -6.13 24.34
CA LEU A 628 21.22 -5.47 24.23
C LEU A 628 22.17 -5.81 25.40
N ARG A 629 21.86 -6.84 26.17
CA ARG A 629 22.68 -7.32 27.30
C ARG A 629 23.91 -8.08 26.83
#